data_AF-W7QWV0-F1
#
_entry.id   AF-W7QWV0-F1
#
_cell.length_a   1.000
_cell.length_b   1.000
_cell.length_c   1.000
_cell.angle_alpha   90.00
_cell.angle_beta   90.00
_cell.angle_gamma   90.00
#
_symmetry.space_group_name_H-M   'P 1'
#
loop_
_entity.id
_entity.type
_entity.pdbx_description
1 polymer ?
#
loop_
_entity_poly.entity_id
_entity_poly.type
_entity_poly.pdbx_seq_one_letter_code
_entity_poly.pdbx_strand_id
1 'polypeptide(L)'
;MTFRYILLMGVAWLCSFAAYANPTYYIQAAACHKQKCVNTYLEYIEQLGFPNQVKYTQQNKDRFRVLSRLTANKTAAQAYVDLINADKRVQVTAQLHQIDNRVYINLGEQANAQQAEWLKNFAVHLAKDDSLPANQLEFVIKHKIEQMFAIKILAGPFNDVEAAQQALQKIKSVQAFSRAFMTQN
;
A
#
# COMPACT_ATOMS: atom_id res chain seq x y z
N MET A 1 39.16 68.72 0.22
CA MET A 1 38.64 68.28 1.54
C MET A 1 37.23 68.84 1.66
N THR A 2 36.12 68.15 1.94
CA THR A 2 35.79 66.76 2.29
C THR A 2 34.26 66.70 2.15
N PHE A 3 33.75 65.66 1.47
CA PHE A 3 32.33 65.33 1.34
C PHE A 3 31.72 65.08 2.74
N ARG A 4 30.53 65.62 3.02
CA ARG A 4 29.69 65.23 4.17
C ARG A 4 28.29 64.84 3.68
N TYR A 5 28.16 63.59 3.26
CA TYR A 5 26.90 62.87 3.23
C TYR A 5 26.74 62.21 4.60
N ILE A 6 25.88 62.75 5.47
CA ILE A 6 25.42 62.02 6.65
C ILE A 6 24.07 61.40 6.27
N LEU A 7 24.25 60.15 5.85
CA LEU A 7 23.30 59.07 5.67
C LEU A 7 22.27 59.05 6.83
N LEU A 8 21.07 59.56 6.60
CA LEU A 8 19.90 59.26 7.41
C LEU A 8 19.50 57.80 7.11
N MET A 9 20.18 56.88 7.78
CA MET A 9 19.84 55.47 7.85
C MET A 9 18.56 55.35 8.69
N GLY A 10 17.42 55.65 8.05
CA GLY A 10 16.09 55.34 8.56
C GLY A 10 16.01 53.84 8.71
N VAL A 11 16.10 53.38 9.96
CA VAL A 11 15.90 52.01 10.39
C VAL A 11 14.46 51.64 10.04
N ALA A 12 14.26 51.12 8.83
CA ALA A 12 13.11 50.32 8.48
C ALA A 12 13.26 48.99 9.22
N TRP A 13 12.91 49.02 10.51
CA TRP A 13 12.56 47.84 11.29
C TRP A 13 11.30 47.25 10.64
N LEU A 14 11.53 46.50 9.56
CA LEU A 14 10.57 45.54 9.05
C LEU A 14 10.40 44.52 10.17
N CYS A 15 9.39 44.75 11.01
CA CYS A 15 8.82 43.75 11.88
C CYS A 15 8.34 42.61 10.98
N SER A 16 9.23 41.68 10.68
CA SER A 16 8.91 40.36 10.18
C SER A 16 8.17 39.64 11.29
N PHE A 17 6.88 39.96 11.48
CA PHE A 17 5.97 39.09 12.19
C PHE A 17 5.94 37.80 11.38
N ALA A 18 6.70 36.81 11.83
CA ALA A 18 6.54 35.46 11.37
C ALA A 18 5.07 35.09 11.63
N ALA A 19 4.26 35.11 10.58
CA ALA A 19 2.91 34.59 10.64
C ALA A 19 3.05 33.10 10.91
N TYR A 20 3.00 32.73 12.19
CA TYR A 20 2.87 31.33 12.59
C TYR A 20 1.56 30.84 12.00
N ALA A 21 1.65 30.13 10.87
CA ALA A 21 0.51 29.52 10.24
C ALA A 21 -0.10 28.55 11.25
N ASN A 22 -1.32 28.84 11.71
CA ASN A 22 -2.01 27.98 12.65
C ASN A 22 -2.16 26.57 12.03
N PRO A 23 -1.87 25.50 12.79
CA PRO A 23 -1.95 24.15 12.28
C PRO A 23 -3.38 23.83 11.84
N THR A 24 -3.54 23.38 10.59
CA THR A 24 -4.85 22.97 10.06
C THR A 24 -5.06 21.48 10.28
N TYR A 25 -6.20 21.12 10.85
CA TYR A 25 -6.57 19.75 11.17
C TYR A 25 -7.55 19.19 10.15
N TYR A 26 -7.44 17.90 9.90
CA TYR A 26 -8.33 17.13 9.04
C TYR A 26 -8.71 15.82 9.74
N ILE A 27 -9.87 15.28 9.40
CA ILE A 27 -10.25 13.93 9.81
C ILE A 27 -10.09 13.01 8.60
N GLN A 28 -9.14 12.09 8.63
CA GLN A 28 -9.05 11.02 7.64
C GLN A 28 -10.17 10.01 7.92
N ALA A 29 -11.25 10.13 7.15
CA ALA A 29 -12.47 9.34 7.34
C ALA A 29 -12.33 7.94 6.75
N ALA A 30 -11.69 7.82 5.58
CA ALA A 30 -11.44 6.54 4.91
C ALA A 30 -10.23 6.60 3.96
N ALA A 31 -9.78 5.43 3.51
CA ALA A 31 -8.84 5.26 2.42
C ALA A 31 -9.39 4.25 1.41
N CYS A 32 -9.54 4.67 0.16
CA CYS A 32 -10.19 3.90 -0.90
C CYS A 32 -9.23 3.54 -2.03
N HIS A 33 -9.48 2.44 -2.71
CA HIS A 33 -8.77 2.05 -3.94
C HIS A 33 -9.58 2.25 -5.23
N LYS A 34 -10.89 2.50 -5.12
CA LYS A 34 -11.81 2.61 -6.26
C LYS A 34 -12.68 3.87 -6.14
N GLN A 35 -13.03 4.48 -7.27
CA GLN A 35 -13.84 5.71 -7.30
C GLN A 35 -15.22 5.55 -6.64
N LYS A 36 -15.87 4.39 -6.79
CA LYS A 36 -17.16 4.11 -6.13
C LYS A 36 -17.08 4.27 -4.60
N CYS A 37 -16.00 3.77 -3.99
CA CYS A 37 -15.74 3.92 -2.55
C CYS A 37 -15.58 5.40 -2.17
N VAL A 38 -14.87 6.16 -3.02
CA VAL A 38 -14.67 7.60 -2.81
C VAL A 38 -16.01 8.33 -2.77
N ASN A 39 -16.82 8.17 -3.80
CA ASN A 39 -18.11 8.87 -3.90
C ASN A 39 -19.02 8.56 -2.70
N THR A 40 -19.15 7.28 -2.32
CA THR A 40 -19.98 6.88 -1.17
C THR A 40 -19.56 7.57 0.12
N TYR A 41 -18.25 7.64 0.39
CA TYR A 41 -17.76 8.25 1.62
C TYR A 41 -17.78 9.78 1.58
N LEU A 42 -17.64 10.40 0.40
CA LEU A 42 -17.86 11.84 0.23
C LEU A 42 -19.32 12.20 0.54
N GLU A 43 -20.28 11.46 -0.04
CA GLU A 43 -21.71 11.64 0.23
C GLU A 43 -22.02 11.56 1.73
N TYR A 44 -21.43 10.60 2.45
CA TYR A 44 -21.60 10.51 3.90
C TYR A 44 -21.01 11.71 4.65
N ILE A 45 -19.86 12.24 4.25
CA ILE A 45 -19.28 13.43 4.88
C ILE A 45 -20.14 14.67 4.59
N GLU A 46 -20.66 14.79 3.37
CA GLU A 46 -21.57 15.86 2.95
C GLU A 46 -22.88 15.84 3.77
N GLN A 47 -23.46 14.66 3.98
CA GLN A 47 -24.65 14.48 4.82
C GLN A 47 -24.40 14.87 6.28
N LEU A 48 -23.17 14.76 6.77
CA LEU A 48 -22.79 15.22 8.11
C LEU A 48 -22.58 16.75 8.18
N GLY A 49 -22.61 17.44 7.04
CA GLY A 49 -22.44 18.88 6.91
C GLY A 49 -21.00 19.36 7.02
N PHE A 50 -20.02 18.49 6.77
CA PHE A 50 -18.60 18.85 6.83
C PHE A 50 -18.02 19.10 5.44
N PRO A 51 -17.09 20.06 5.29
CA PRO A 51 -16.27 20.17 4.09
C PRO A 51 -15.49 18.88 3.87
N ASN A 52 -15.32 18.48 2.62
CA ASN A 52 -14.61 17.28 2.24
C ASN A 52 -13.51 17.57 1.23
N GLN A 53 -12.46 16.75 1.24
CA GLN A 53 -11.40 16.79 0.24
C GLN A 53 -10.85 15.37 -0.01
N VAL A 54 -10.28 15.19 -1.19
CA VAL A 54 -9.69 13.93 -1.63
C VAL A 54 -8.20 14.11 -1.83
N LYS A 55 -7.38 13.29 -1.17
CA LYS A 55 -5.91 13.28 -1.35
C LYS A 55 -5.48 11.96 -1.98
N TYR A 56 -4.98 12.04 -3.20
CA TYR A 56 -4.41 10.90 -3.91
C TYR A 56 -3.00 10.63 -3.39
N THR A 57 -2.77 9.39 -2.96
CA THR A 57 -1.44 8.91 -2.56
C THR A 57 -1.05 7.77 -3.47
N GLN A 58 0.17 7.83 -3.98
CA GLN A 58 0.78 6.77 -4.77
C GLN A 58 1.83 6.09 -3.90
N GLN A 59 1.72 4.77 -3.75
CA GLN A 59 2.70 3.96 -3.05
C GLN A 59 3.13 2.83 -3.98
N ASN A 60 4.44 2.66 -4.14
CA ASN A 60 4.99 1.49 -4.80
C ASN A 60 5.02 0.34 -3.79
N LYS A 61 4.51 -0.82 -4.18
CA LYS A 61 4.64 -2.06 -3.41
C LYS A 61 5.38 -3.09 -4.24
N ASP A 62 6.41 -3.68 -3.64
CA ASP A 62 7.08 -4.82 -4.21
C ASP A 62 6.20 -6.07 -4.10
N ARG A 63 6.14 -6.84 -5.18
CA ARG A 63 5.50 -8.14 -5.25
C ARG A 63 6.47 -9.15 -5.83
N PHE A 64 6.59 -10.30 -5.16
CA PHE A 64 7.51 -11.35 -5.55
C PHE A 64 6.72 -12.64 -5.82
N ARG A 65 6.66 -13.08 -7.07
CA ARG A 65 5.96 -14.31 -7.46
C ARG A 65 6.96 -15.43 -7.62
N VAL A 66 6.72 -16.58 -6.98
CA VAL A 66 7.59 -17.75 -7.11
C VAL A 66 6.96 -18.72 -8.11
N LEU A 67 7.62 -18.92 -9.25
CA LEU A 67 7.11 -19.70 -10.37
C LEU A 67 8.10 -20.79 -10.76
N SER A 68 7.63 -21.96 -11.17
CA SER A 68 8.49 -22.92 -11.86
C SER A 68 8.78 -22.48 -13.30
N ARG A 69 9.83 -23.04 -13.91
CA ARG A 69 9.99 -23.08 -15.35
C ARG A 69 8.86 -23.90 -16.00
N LEU A 70 8.62 -23.65 -17.28
CA LEU A 70 7.67 -24.42 -18.08
C LEU A 70 8.19 -25.84 -18.30
N THR A 71 7.33 -26.83 -18.10
CA THR A 71 7.60 -28.25 -18.40
C THR A 71 6.50 -28.85 -19.26
N ALA A 72 6.85 -29.84 -20.10
CA ALA A 72 5.88 -30.66 -20.81
C ALA A 72 5.30 -31.79 -19.94
N ASN A 73 5.96 -32.10 -18.80
CA ASN A 73 5.57 -33.20 -17.94
C ASN A 73 4.49 -32.77 -16.94
N LYS A 74 3.23 -32.79 -17.40
CA LYS A 74 2.07 -32.38 -16.59
C LYS A 74 1.90 -33.23 -15.33
N THR A 75 2.13 -34.53 -15.43
CA THR A 75 1.98 -35.47 -14.30
C THR A 75 2.97 -35.15 -13.20
N ALA A 76 4.25 -34.90 -13.54
CA ALA A 76 5.24 -34.48 -12.56
C ALA A 76 4.86 -33.15 -11.92
N ALA A 77 4.46 -32.15 -12.71
CA ALA A 77 4.06 -30.86 -12.17
C ALA A 77 2.83 -30.93 -11.24
N GLN A 78 1.87 -31.80 -11.53
CA GLN A 78 0.73 -32.03 -10.65
C GLN A 78 1.16 -32.68 -9.32
N ALA A 79 2.01 -33.71 -9.36
CA ALA A 79 2.50 -34.37 -8.15
C ALA A 79 3.22 -33.38 -7.20
N TYR A 80 3.95 -32.41 -7.75
CA TYR A 80 4.57 -31.34 -6.97
C TYR A 80 3.54 -30.40 -6.33
N VAL A 81 2.50 -30.01 -7.08
CA VAL A 81 1.41 -29.18 -6.54
C VAL A 81 0.74 -29.89 -5.37
N ASP A 82 0.45 -31.18 -5.51
CA ASP A 82 -0.19 -31.98 -4.47
C ASP A 82 0.70 -32.10 -3.23
N LEU A 83 2.00 -32.34 -3.41
CA LEU A 83 2.97 -32.41 -2.31
C LEU A 83 3.09 -31.08 -1.55
N ILE A 84 3.22 -29.96 -2.27
CA ILE A 84 3.35 -28.63 -1.65
C ILE A 84 2.08 -28.30 -0.86
N ASN A 85 0.91 -28.56 -1.44
CA ASN A 85 -0.37 -28.27 -0.79
C ASN A 85 -0.69 -29.23 0.37
N ALA A 86 -0.08 -30.41 0.42
CA ALA A 86 -0.19 -31.32 1.55
C ALA A 86 0.57 -30.82 2.79
N ASP A 87 1.65 -30.03 2.62
CA ASP A 87 2.39 -29.45 3.74
C ASP A 87 1.66 -28.24 4.33
N LYS A 88 0.76 -28.52 5.28
CA LYS A 88 -0.04 -27.51 6.00
C LYS A 88 0.78 -26.50 6.80
N ARG A 89 2.08 -26.72 7.00
CA ARG A 89 2.96 -25.75 7.68
C ARG A 89 3.23 -24.54 6.78
N VAL A 90 3.15 -24.72 5.46
CA VAL A 90 3.34 -23.66 4.48
C VAL A 90 1.98 -23.12 4.08
N GLN A 91 1.68 -21.88 4.46
CA GLN A 91 0.43 -21.21 4.11
C GLN A 91 0.47 -20.69 2.66
N VAL A 92 0.66 -21.60 1.71
CA VAL A 92 0.61 -21.32 0.27
C VAL A 92 -0.36 -22.26 -0.42
N THR A 93 -0.90 -21.82 -1.54
CA THR A 93 -1.71 -22.65 -2.41
C THR A 93 -1.02 -22.70 -3.77
N ALA A 94 -0.26 -23.77 -3.99
CA ALA A 94 0.37 -24.04 -5.27
C ALA A 94 -0.70 -24.31 -6.32
N GLN A 95 -0.53 -23.71 -7.50
CA GLN A 95 -1.46 -23.81 -8.62
C GLN A 95 -0.72 -24.19 -9.90
N LEU A 96 -1.31 -25.08 -10.68
CA LEU A 96 -0.83 -25.45 -12.00
C LEU A 96 -1.45 -24.51 -13.05
N HIS A 97 -0.62 -23.96 -13.94
CA HIS A 97 -1.06 -23.11 -15.04
C HIS A 97 -0.52 -23.66 -16.36
N GLN A 98 -1.35 -23.63 -17.41
CA GLN A 98 -0.99 -24.13 -18.75
C GLN A 98 -0.72 -22.97 -19.72
N ILE A 99 0.35 -23.08 -20.51
CA ILE A 99 0.73 -22.19 -21.62
C ILE A 99 1.23 -23.07 -22.76
N ASP A 100 0.60 -22.99 -23.94
CA ASP A 100 1.04 -23.66 -25.18
C ASP A 100 1.47 -25.12 -24.98
N ASN A 101 0.55 -25.94 -24.46
CA ASN A 101 0.73 -27.36 -24.11
C ASN A 101 1.77 -27.68 -23.02
N ARG A 102 2.47 -26.68 -22.48
CA ARG A 102 3.36 -26.79 -21.32
C ARG A 102 2.66 -26.28 -20.07
N VAL A 103 3.20 -26.62 -18.91
CA VAL A 103 2.67 -26.18 -17.62
C VAL A 103 3.77 -25.57 -16.77
N TYR A 104 3.39 -24.65 -15.89
CA TYR A 104 4.24 -24.16 -14.80
C TYR A 104 3.45 -24.16 -13.50
N ILE A 105 4.17 -24.17 -12.38
CA ILE A 105 3.62 -24.09 -11.04
C ILE A 105 3.77 -22.66 -10.54
N ASN A 106 2.69 -22.09 -10.01
CA ASN A 106 2.69 -20.82 -9.30
C ASN A 106 2.50 -21.08 -7.81
N LEU A 107 3.47 -20.68 -6.99
CA LEU A 107 3.42 -20.85 -5.54
C LEU A 107 2.80 -19.65 -4.80
N GLY A 108 2.34 -18.65 -5.55
CA GLY A 108 1.71 -17.44 -5.01
C GLY A 108 2.65 -16.24 -4.95
N GLU A 109 2.13 -15.16 -4.37
CA GLU A 109 2.82 -13.86 -4.28
C GLU A 109 3.24 -13.59 -2.84
N GLN A 110 4.46 -13.11 -2.67
CA GLN A 110 5.05 -12.74 -1.37
C GLN A 110 5.25 -11.23 -1.29
N ALA A 111 5.15 -10.70 -0.06
CA ALA A 111 5.25 -9.26 0.20
C ALA A 111 6.70 -8.76 0.23
N ASN A 112 7.68 -9.65 0.40
CA ASN A 112 9.09 -9.29 0.40
C ASN A 112 9.97 -10.40 -0.20
N ALA A 113 11.20 -10.02 -0.57
CA ALA A 113 12.16 -10.91 -1.22
C ALA A 113 12.57 -12.09 -0.33
N GLN A 114 12.72 -11.88 0.98
CA GLN A 114 13.15 -12.92 1.92
C GLN A 114 12.13 -14.07 2.01
N GLN A 115 10.83 -13.74 2.07
CA GLN A 115 9.75 -14.73 2.04
C GLN A 115 9.71 -15.48 0.71
N ALA A 116 9.88 -14.77 -0.41
CA ALA A 116 9.94 -15.39 -1.73
C ALA A 116 11.12 -16.35 -1.86
N GLU A 117 12.28 -15.97 -1.32
CA GLU A 117 13.49 -16.79 -1.33
C GLU A 117 13.34 -18.04 -0.47
N TRP A 118 12.76 -17.90 0.74
CA TRP A 118 12.43 -19.03 1.58
C TRP A 118 11.48 -20.01 0.86
N LEU A 119 10.42 -19.50 0.23
CA LEU A 119 9.45 -20.33 -0.49
C LEU A 119 10.06 -21.04 -1.70
N LYS A 120 10.91 -20.34 -2.46
CA LYS A 120 11.69 -20.94 -3.55
C LYS A 120 12.55 -22.08 -3.03
N ASN A 121 13.30 -21.86 -1.95
CA ASN A 121 14.19 -22.86 -1.38
C ASN A 121 13.44 -24.05 -0.79
N PHE A 122 12.27 -23.81 -0.19
CA PHE A 122 11.36 -24.87 0.25
C PHE A 122 10.90 -25.74 -0.93
N ALA A 123 10.42 -25.13 -2.02
CA ALA A 123 9.99 -25.87 -3.21
C ALA A 123 11.14 -26.65 -3.87
N VAL A 124 12.34 -26.06 -3.93
CA VAL A 124 13.55 -26.73 -4.42
C VAL A 124 13.98 -27.86 -3.49
N HIS A 125 13.79 -27.74 -2.18
CA HIS A 125 14.09 -28.81 -1.23
C HIS A 125 13.15 -30.00 -1.41
N LEU A 126 11.84 -29.76 -1.52
CA LEU A 126 10.87 -30.80 -1.86
C LEU A 126 11.21 -31.46 -3.20
N ALA A 127 11.77 -30.71 -4.14
CA ALA A 127 12.17 -31.25 -5.44
C ALA A 127 13.31 -32.27 -5.42
N LYS A 128 14.04 -32.35 -4.30
CA LYS A 128 15.15 -33.30 -4.10
C LYS A 128 14.70 -34.61 -3.45
N ASP A 129 13.42 -34.76 -3.14
CA ASP A 129 12.87 -36.00 -2.63
C ASP A 129 12.89 -37.07 -3.75
N ASP A 130 13.56 -38.20 -3.50
CA ASP A 130 13.72 -39.30 -4.46
C ASP A 130 12.38 -39.99 -4.82
N SER A 131 11.31 -39.70 -4.07
CA SER A 131 9.95 -40.14 -4.40
C SER A 131 9.30 -39.35 -5.54
N LEU A 132 9.92 -38.24 -5.98
CA LEU A 132 9.44 -37.43 -7.10
C LEU A 132 10.23 -37.71 -8.38
N PRO A 133 9.63 -37.50 -9.57
CA PRO A 133 10.35 -37.57 -10.82
C PRO A 133 11.57 -36.63 -10.80
N ALA A 134 12.76 -37.20 -10.93
CA ALA A 134 14.03 -36.49 -10.84
C ALA A 134 14.09 -35.29 -11.81
N ASN A 135 14.39 -34.10 -11.25
CA ASN A 135 14.87 -32.91 -11.96
C ASN A 135 14.05 -32.36 -13.14
N GLN A 136 12.87 -31.78 -12.91
CA GLN A 136 12.22 -31.02 -13.99
C GLN A 136 11.64 -29.65 -13.64
N LEU A 137 11.68 -29.22 -12.37
CA LEU A 137 11.05 -27.96 -11.97
C LEU A 137 12.04 -27.06 -11.24
N GLU A 138 12.69 -26.20 -12.01
CA GLU A 138 13.43 -25.08 -11.47
C GLU A 138 12.48 -23.95 -11.10
N PHE A 139 12.66 -23.33 -9.94
CA PHE A 139 11.84 -22.20 -9.48
C PHE A 139 12.60 -20.89 -9.61
N VAL A 140 11.90 -19.85 -10.07
CA VAL A 140 12.40 -18.48 -10.22
C VAL A 140 11.49 -17.51 -9.48
N ILE A 141 12.09 -16.42 -8.99
CA ILE A 141 11.35 -15.31 -8.40
C ILE A 141 11.17 -14.23 -9.46
N LYS A 142 9.92 -13.91 -9.78
CA LYS A 142 9.59 -12.73 -10.59
C LYS A 142 9.25 -11.58 -9.66
N HIS A 143 10.07 -10.55 -9.68
CA HIS A 143 9.82 -9.29 -8.99
C HIS A 143 9.01 -8.34 -9.89
N LYS A 144 7.99 -7.73 -9.32
CA LYS A 144 7.17 -6.71 -9.95
C LYS A 144 6.95 -5.60 -8.93
N ILE A 145 7.12 -4.35 -9.37
CA ILE A 145 6.72 -3.18 -8.61
C ILE A 145 5.29 -2.82 -9.02
N GLU A 146 4.37 -2.86 -8.08
CA GLU A 146 2.98 -2.45 -8.31
C GLU A 146 2.74 -1.07 -7.74
N GLN A 147 2.24 -0.16 -8.58
CA GLN A 147 1.78 1.15 -8.16
C GLN A 147 0.40 1.00 -7.54
N MET A 148 0.34 1.12 -6.22
CA MET A 148 -0.90 1.13 -5.47
C MET A 148 -1.35 2.58 -5.28
N PHE A 149 -2.54 2.89 -5.75
CA PHE A 149 -3.20 4.15 -5.46
C PHE A 149 -4.09 3.98 -4.24
N ALA A 150 -3.91 4.85 -3.25
CA ALA A 150 -4.83 5.01 -2.15
C ALA A 150 -5.37 6.44 -2.18
N ILE A 151 -6.68 6.55 -2.19
CA ILE A 151 -7.43 7.80 -2.22
C ILE A 151 -7.89 8.06 -0.79
N LYS A 152 -7.24 8.99 -0.10
CA LYS A 152 -7.61 9.40 1.26
C LYS A 152 -8.79 10.36 1.17
N ILE A 153 -9.79 10.10 1.99
CA ILE A 153 -10.99 10.94 2.10
C ILE A 153 -10.87 11.68 3.42
N LEU A 154 -10.82 13.00 3.33
CA LEU A 154 -10.58 13.87 4.47
C LEU A 154 -11.80 14.78 4.68
N ALA A 155 -12.23 14.94 5.92
CA ALA A 155 -13.16 16.00 6.32
C ALA A 155 -12.37 17.16 6.93
N GLY A 156 -12.82 18.39 6.69
CA GLY A 156 -12.12 19.63 7.05
C GLY A 156 -11.79 20.48 5.82
N PRO A 157 -11.07 21.60 6.00
CA PRO A 157 -10.18 21.91 7.12
C PRO A 157 -10.90 22.34 8.42
N PHE A 158 -10.27 22.05 9.56
CA PHE A 158 -10.62 22.59 10.87
C PHE A 158 -9.44 23.41 11.40
N ASN A 159 -9.70 24.65 11.82
CA ASN A 159 -8.66 25.56 12.31
C ASN A 159 -8.38 25.41 13.81
N ASP A 160 -9.15 24.57 14.49
CA ASP A 160 -9.11 24.39 15.93
C ASP A 160 -9.19 22.89 16.28
N VAL A 161 -8.46 22.53 17.33
CA VAL A 161 -8.36 21.13 17.80
C VAL A 161 -9.68 20.66 18.37
N GLU A 162 -10.38 21.50 19.12
CA GLU A 162 -11.66 21.15 19.73
C GLU A 162 -12.71 20.92 18.64
N ALA A 163 -12.79 21.81 17.66
CA ALA A 163 -13.64 21.64 16.48
C ALA A 163 -13.33 20.34 15.72
N ALA A 164 -12.04 20.02 15.52
CA ALA A 164 -11.63 18.78 14.87
C ALA A 164 -12.02 17.54 15.69
N GLN A 165 -11.88 17.57 17.01
CA GLN A 165 -12.27 16.47 17.90
C GLN A 165 -13.78 16.26 17.91
N GLN A 166 -14.57 17.33 17.98
CA GLN A 166 -16.03 17.25 17.88
C GLN A 166 -16.46 16.65 16.54
N ALA A 167 -15.85 17.11 15.43
CA ALA A 167 -16.09 16.55 14.11
C ALA A 167 -15.69 15.07 14.03
N LEU A 168 -14.57 14.68 14.63
CA LEU A 168 -14.13 13.28 14.70
C LEU A 168 -15.16 12.39 15.40
N GLN A 169 -15.72 12.83 16.53
CA GLN A 169 -16.74 12.04 17.25
C GLN A 169 -18.02 11.89 16.42
N LYS A 170 -18.48 12.98 15.78
CA LYS A 170 -19.65 12.94 14.89
C LYS A 170 -19.42 12.08 13.65
N ILE A 171 -18.21 12.08 13.09
CA ILE A 171 -17.85 11.21 11.98
C ILE A 171 -17.84 9.74 12.45
N LYS A 172 -17.22 9.45 13.60
CA LYS A 172 -17.15 8.08 14.16
C LYS A 172 -18.49 7.49 14.56
N SER A 173 -19.51 8.30 14.82
CA SER A 173 -20.86 7.78 15.11
C SER A 173 -21.50 7.09 13.91
N VAL A 174 -21.02 7.35 12.68
CA VAL A 174 -21.37 6.57 11.50
C VAL A 174 -20.50 5.32 11.47
N GLN A 175 -21.12 4.13 11.49
CA GLN A 175 -20.40 2.84 11.56
C GLN A 175 -19.32 2.69 10.47
N ALA A 176 -19.60 3.22 9.27
CA ALA A 176 -18.69 3.20 8.13
C ALA A 176 -17.37 3.96 8.37
N PHE A 177 -17.33 4.86 9.36
CA PHE A 177 -16.19 5.69 9.75
C PHE A 177 -15.64 5.37 11.15
N SER A 178 -15.93 4.20 11.71
CA SER A 178 -15.46 3.79 13.04
C SER A 178 -13.93 3.92 13.24
N ARG A 179 -13.16 3.83 12.15
CA ARG A 179 -11.69 3.94 12.15
C ARG A 179 -11.16 5.32 11.77
N ALA A 180 -12.02 6.33 11.63
CA ALA A 180 -11.59 7.68 11.32
C ALA A 180 -10.61 8.20 12.39
N PHE A 181 -9.66 9.04 11.97
CA PHE A 181 -8.69 9.63 12.89
C PHE A 181 -8.29 11.03 12.44
N MET A 182 -7.84 11.84 13.39
CA MET A 182 -7.35 13.18 13.12
C MET A 182 -5.94 13.15 12.53
N THR A 183 -5.69 13.99 11.54
CA THR A 183 -4.41 14.14 10.86
C THR A 183 -4.16 15.63 10.58
N GLN A 184 -2.90 16.02 10.47
CA GLN A 184 -2.49 17.37 10.06
C GLN A 184 -1.96 17.31 8.63
N ASN A 185 -2.01 18.41 7.89
CA ASN A 185 -1.39 18.47 6.57
C ASN A 185 0.13 18.58 6.66
#